data_AF-A0A2E5CEW1-F1
#
_entry.id   AF-A0A2E5CEW1-F1
#
_cell.length_a   1.000
_cell.length_b   1.000
_cell.length_c   1.000
_cell.angle_alpha   90.00
_cell.angle_beta   90.00
_cell.angle_gamma   90.00
#
_symmetry.space_group_name_H-M   'P 1'
#
loop_
_entity.id
_entity.type
_entity.pdbx_description
1 polymer ?
#
loop_
_entity_poly.entity_id
_entity_poly.type
_entity_poly.pdbx_seq_one_letter_code
_entity_poly.pdbx_strand_id
1 'polypeptide(L)'
;MRFKLNKDIYLIFDFDQNPFLLGPKISESKKLNKLKALLFHYFKELKTFTIEDILALHHKDSNPSPKERVLIKTAFEWFKANNYLIDEKQTLNYDDQLNVNYCFQDNKGNELSLCANVFNNSIPRQWCYALSFQLNTYPSLLRDGLFYGACFQNLEHVSSLIFSELKECEQGLKNNFNFNLSKYAPTKINKRSLWKLHQAFEDYYPKVLDLLNQSPKHKELKELGQSMKNLNYYIHMAEDLLNDWEGGFVEVIFDNHTRPIPIPFTEHNNQAFSTELKENHIYLNYFQIGYSVLAAFEAGTDSKPNPQASFCANHFLYFRPSNDLLSKDNFVQVKDWLKTTHDLEINDPHLRLGHIPLAKFTDYSNYEEVLKKISNKHRLKSISIDQIKES
;
A
#
# COMPACT_ATOMS: atom_id res chain seq x y z
N MET A 1 -0.42 -38.43 9.20
CA MET A 1 -1.36 -37.32 8.94
C MET A 1 -0.58 -36.23 8.20
N ARG A 2 -1.12 -35.74 7.08
CA ARG A 2 -0.53 -34.65 6.29
C ARG A 2 -1.26 -33.36 6.60
N PHE A 3 -0.51 -32.27 6.55
CA PHE A 3 -0.96 -30.92 6.89
C PHE A 3 -0.67 -29.96 5.75
N LYS A 4 -1.36 -28.82 5.77
CA LYS A 4 -1.06 -27.65 4.97
C LYS A 4 -1.23 -26.38 5.80
N LEU A 5 -0.68 -25.27 5.31
CA LEU A 5 -0.91 -23.96 5.93
C LEU A 5 -2.40 -23.60 5.86
N ASN A 6 -2.92 -23.05 6.95
CA ASN A 6 -4.18 -22.33 6.91
C ASN A 6 -3.99 -21.09 6.02
N LYS A 7 -4.94 -20.87 5.10
CA LYS A 7 -4.88 -19.82 4.08
C LYS A 7 -4.96 -18.40 4.62
N ASP A 8 -5.48 -18.23 5.83
CA ASP A 8 -5.60 -16.93 6.51
C ASP A 8 -4.39 -16.64 7.41
N ILE A 9 -3.26 -17.31 7.14
CA ILE A 9 -2.01 -17.13 7.87
C ILE A 9 -0.95 -16.49 6.96
N TYR A 10 -0.45 -15.34 7.41
CA TYR A 10 0.51 -14.55 6.65
C TYR A 10 1.74 -14.26 7.50
N LEU A 11 2.92 -14.46 6.92
CA LEU A 11 4.18 -14.03 7.53
C LEU A 11 4.52 -12.64 6.98
N ILE A 12 4.72 -11.69 7.90
CA ILE A 12 5.23 -10.36 7.61
C ILE A 12 6.49 -10.10 8.44
N PHE A 13 7.21 -9.03 8.12
CA PHE A 13 8.34 -8.55 8.90
C PHE A 13 8.10 -7.09 9.30
N ASP A 14 8.44 -6.74 10.53
CA ASP A 14 8.52 -5.33 10.92
C ASP A 14 9.77 -4.67 10.32
N PHE A 15 9.95 -3.37 10.60
CA PHE A 15 11.10 -2.60 10.11
C PHE A 15 12.44 -3.16 10.62
N ASP A 16 12.46 -3.69 11.85
CA ASP A 16 13.61 -4.32 12.52
C ASP A 16 13.84 -5.77 12.08
N GLN A 17 13.14 -6.25 11.05
CA GLN A 17 13.24 -7.61 10.51
C GLN A 17 12.79 -8.71 11.48
N ASN A 18 11.99 -8.37 12.48
CA ASN A 18 11.34 -9.36 13.31
C ASN A 18 10.17 -9.99 12.54
N PRO A 19 10.11 -11.34 12.47
CA PRO A 19 9.02 -12.03 11.82
C PRO A 19 7.76 -12.03 12.70
N PHE A 20 6.61 -11.68 12.11
CA PHE A 20 5.29 -11.81 12.73
C PHE A 20 4.38 -12.69 11.88
N LEU A 21 3.68 -13.60 12.56
CA LEU A 21 2.63 -14.41 11.97
C LEU A 21 1.28 -13.74 12.26
N LEU A 22 0.51 -13.47 11.22
CA LEU A 22 -0.83 -12.88 11.28
C LEU A 22 -1.89 -13.96 11.08
N GLY A 23 -3.03 -13.81 11.76
CA GLY A 23 -4.17 -14.72 11.68
C GLY A 23 -4.15 -15.87 12.70
N PRO A 24 -5.13 -16.81 12.61
CA PRO A 24 -6.18 -16.89 11.60
C PRO A 24 -7.29 -15.85 11.78
N LYS A 25 -7.48 -15.29 12.98
CA LYS A 25 -8.46 -14.20 13.16
C LYS A 25 -7.86 -12.84 12.83
N ILE A 26 -8.69 -11.93 12.34
CA ILE A 26 -8.30 -10.53 12.20
C ILE A 26 -7.84 -9.99 13.56
N SER A 27 -6.81 -9.15 13.59
CA SER A 27 -6.06 -8.68 14.78
C SER A 27 -5.13 -9.67 15.48
N GLU A 28 -5.27 -10.99 15.27
CA GLU A 28 -4.34 -11.95 15.87
C GLU A 28 -2.96 -11.82 15.20
N SER A 29 -1.95 -11.55 16.02
CA SER A 29 -0.55 -11.55 15.59
C SER A 29 0.36 -12.18 16.64
N LYS A 30 1.42 -12.87 16.19
CA LYS A 30 2.44 -13.47 17.04
C LYS A 30 3.83 -13.19 16.50
N LYS A 31 4.69 -12.57 17.32
CA LYS A 31 6.12 -12.48 17.04
C LYS A 31 6.72 -13.89 17.04
N LEU A 32 7.43 -14.24 15.97
CA LEU A 32 8.09 -15.52 15.82
C LEU A 32 9.57 -15.42 16.22
N ASN A 33 10.13 -16.54 16.66
CA ASN A 33 11.58 -16.71 16.70
C ASN A 33 12.08 -17.23 15.34
N LYS A 34 13.41 -17.24 15.15
CA LYS A 34 14.04 -17.66 13.89
C LYS A 34 13.62 -19.08 13.46
N LEU A 35 13.53 -20.03 14.40
CA LEU A 35 13.12 -21.40 14.11
C LEU A 35 11.68 -21.45 13.56
N LYS A 36 10.72 -20.81 14.22
CA LYS A 36 9.32 -20.81 13.76
C LYS A 36 9.16 -20.11 12.41
N ALA A 37 9.89 -19.01 12.17
CA ALA A 37 9.90 -18.34 10.87
C ALA A 37 10.47 -19.23 9.76
N LEU A 38 11.54 -19.98 10.05
CA LEU A 38 12.13 -20.94 9.13
C LEU A 38 11.17 -22.10 8.81
N LEU A 39 10.50 -22.65 9.83
CA LEU A 39 9.49 -23.69 9.62
C LEU A 39 8.31 -23.18 8.76
N PHE A 40 7.88 -21.94 8.95
CA PHE A 40 6.85 -21.34 8.09
C PHE A 40 7.27 -21.29 6.61
N HIS A 41 8.55 -20.99 6.34
CA HIS A 41 9.10 -21.03 4.99
C HIS A 41 9.00 -22.45 4.38
N TYR A 42 9.38 -23.47 5.14
CA TYR A 42 9.25 -24.87 4.73
C TYR A 42 7.79 -25.26 4.43
N PHE A 43 6.85 -24.81 5.26
CA PHE A 43 5.43 -25.08 5.04
C PHE A 43 4.93 -24.48 3.71
N LYS A 44 5.39 -23.28 3.35
CA LYS A 44 5.07 -22.63 2.07
C LYS A 44 5.65 -23.39 0.88
N GLU A 45 6.89 -23.86 0.99
CA GLU A 45 7.58 -24.60 -0.09
C GLU A 45 6.89 -25.93 -0.39
N LEU A 46 6.56 -26.71 0.64
CA LEU A 46 6.06 -28.06 0.47
C LEU A 46 4.59 -28.13 0.05
N LYS A 47 3.80 -27.07 0.27
CA LYS A 47 2.33 -26.97 0.10
C LYS A 47 1.52 -27.97 0.96
N THR A 48 1.91 -29.24 1.02
CA THR A 48 1.29 -30.29 1.83
C THR A 48 2.34 -31.29 2.33
N PHE A 49 2.43 -31.48 3.65
CA PHE A 49 3.59 -32.10 4.29
C PHE A 49 3.24 -32.85 5.58
N THR A 50 4.15 -33.71 6.02
CA THR A 50 4.22 -34.33 7.34
C THR A 50 5.34 -33.69 8.16
N ILE A 51 5.41 -33.98 9.47
CA ILE A 51 6.55 -33.59 10.31
C ILE A 51 7.87 -34.16 9.79
N GLU A 52 7.87 -35.36 9.21
CA GLU A 52 9.08 -36.00 8.70
C GLU A 52 9.58 -35.30 7.42
N ASP A 53 8.68 -34.82 6.56
CA ASP A 53 9.06 -34.00 5.39
C ASP A 53 9.76 -32.70 5.83
N ILE A 54 9.29 -32.10 6.92
CA ILE A 54 9.88 -30.88 7.51
C ILE A 54 11.24 -31.16 8.11
N LEU A 55 11.38 -32.28 8.83
CA LEU A 55 12.66 -32.71 9.38
C LEU A 55 13.67 -33.01 8.27
N ALA A 56 13.24 -33.63 7.17
CA ALA A 56 14.07 -33.89 6.00
C ALA A 56 14.50 -32.58 5.30
N LEU A 57 13.58 -31.63 5.11
CA LEU A 57 13.88 -30.35 4.46
C LEU A 57 14.82 -29.47 5.29
N HIS A 58 14.69 -29.49 6.61
CA HIS A 58 15.59 -28.75 7.50
C HIS A 58 17.04 -29.24 7.44
N HIS A 59 17.24 -30.48 7.00
CA HIS A 59 18.50 -31.21 7.12
C HIS A 59 18.87 -31.91 5.80
N LYS A 60 18.92 -31.12 4.71
CA LYS A 60 19.27 -31.62 3.36
C LYS A 60 20.55 -32.47 3.32
N ASP A 61 21.52 -32.21 4.22
CA ASP A 61 22.86 -32.82 4.16
C ASP A 61 23.34 -33.55 5.45
N SER A 62 22.55 -33.62 6.53
CA SER A 62 22.99 -34.27 7.79
C SER A 62 21.85 -34.59 8.75
N ASN A 63 21.88 -35.72 9.47
CA ASN A 63 20.83 -36.07 10.44
C ASN A 63 20.70 -35.06 11.61
N PRO A 64 19.48 -34.60 11.98
CA PRO A 64 19.27 -33.73 13.13
C PRO A 64 19.68 -34.41 14.43
N SER A 65 20.30 -33.64 15.34
CA SER A 65 20.52 -34.12 16.70
C SER A 65 19.19 -34.38 17.43
N PRO A 66 19.15 -35.25 18.45
CA PRO A 66 17.92 -35.51 19.20
C PRO A 66 17.29 -34.25 19.81
N LYS A 67 18.11 -33.29 20.25
CA LYS A 67 17.63 -32.01 20.82
C LYS A 67 16.96 -31.14 19.76
N GLU A 68 17.53 -31.05 18.56
CA GLU A 68 16.93 -30.28 17.45
C GLU A 68 15.61 -30.89 16.98
N ARG A 69 15.54 -32.23 16.89
CA ARG A 69 14.27 -32.91 16.57
C ARG A 69 13.17 -32.53 17.56
N VAL A 70 13.48 -32.46 18.86
CA VAL A 70 12.52 -32.06 19.89
C VAL A 70 12.07 -30.60 19.71
N LEU A 71 13.00 -29.69 19.41
CA LEU A 71 12.68 -28.27 19.16
C LEU A 71 11.77 -28.09 17.94
N ILE A 72 12.06 -28.77 16.82
CA ILE A 72 11.26 -28.72 15.59
C ILE A 72 9.87 -29.29 15.84
N LYS A 73 9.77 -30.46 16.49
CA LYS A 73 8.49 -31.07 16.86
C LYS A 73 7.67 -30.15 17.76
N THR A 74 8.30 -29.50 18.74
CA THR A 74 7.63 -28.56 19.65
C THR A 74 7.10 -27.35 18.90
N ALA A 75 7.89 -26.78 17.98
CA ALA A 75 7.47 -25.67 17.15
C ALA A 75 6.33 -26.07 16.19
N PHE A 76 6.40 -27.26 15.58
CA PHE A 76 5.35 -27.80 14.72
C PHE A 76 4.03 -28.02 15.47
N GLU A 77 4.07 -28.62 16.66
CA GLU A 77 2.88 -28.78 17.51
C GLU A 77 2.33 -27.44 17.97
N TRP A 78 3.18 -26.42 18.19
CA TRP A 78 2.72 -25.06 18.43
C TRP A 78 1.93 -24.51 17.24
N PHE A 79 2.38 -24.72 15.99
CA PHE A 79 1.63 -24.28 14.82
C PHE A 79 0.26 -24.99 14.70
N LYS A 80 0.20 -26.29 15.00
CA LYS A 80 -1.06 -27.06 15.04
C LYS A 80 -2.01 -26.56 16.12
N ALA A 81 -1.50 -26.39 17.35
CA ALA A 81 -2.31 -25.98 18.49
C ALA A 81 -2.94 -24.58 18.32
N ASN A 82 -2.39 -23.76 17.44
CA ASN A 82 -2.91 -22.42 17.12
C ASN A 82 -3.68 -22.37 15.78
N ASN A 83 -4.04 -23.52 15.20
CA ASN A 83 -4.77 -23.62 13.92
C ASN A 83 -4.06 -22.95 12.72
N TYR A 84 -2.73 -22.85 12.78
CA TYR A 84 -1.91 -22.38 11.65
C TYR A 84 -1.66 -23.48 10.63
N LEU A 85 -1.74 -24.73 11.07
CA LEU A 85 -1.70 -25.93 10.25
C LEU A 85 -3.03 -26.63 10.34
N ILE A 86 -3.56 -27.00 9.17
CA ILE A 86 -4.82 -27.71 9.03
C ILE A 86 -4.61 -29.04 8.31
N ASP A 87 -5.56 -29.97 8.45
CA ASP A 87 -5.55 -31.24 7.72
C ASP A 87 -5.57 -30.99 6.19
N GLU A 88 -4.80 -31.76 5.43
CA GLU A 88 -4.77 -31.65 3.97
C GLU A 88 -6.16 -31.77 3.32
N LYS A 89 -7.05 -32.57 3.93
CA LYS A 89 -8.41 -32.86 3.44
C LYS A 89 -9.39 -31.71 3.67
N GLN A 90 -9.08 -30.75 4.53
CA GLN A 90 -9.94 -29.58 4.73
C GLN A 90 -9.88 -28.66 3.50
N THR A 91 -11.01 -28.35 2.89
CA THR A 91 -11.08 -27.39 1.78
C THR A 91 -10.69 -25.99 2.23
N LEU A 92 -9.93 -25.29 1.39
CA LEU A 92 -9.43 -23.93 1.65
C LEU A 92 -10.42 -22.88 1.13
N ASN A 93 -11.69 -22.95 1.50
CA ASN A 93 -12.69 -21.93 1.10
C ASN A 93 -12.71 -20.79 2.11
N TYR A 94 -12.82 -19.54 1.61
CA TYR A 94 -12.79 -18.37 2.50
C TYR A 94 -14.20 -18.29 3.05
N ASP A 95 -14.39 -18.94 4.19
CA ASP A 95 -15.70 -19.16 4.81
C ASP A 95 -16.16 -17.91 5.59
N ASP A 96 -15.43 -16.81 5.48
CA ASP A 96 -15.64 -15.56 6.17
C ASP A 96 -15.53 -14.37 5.21
N GLN A 97 -16.42 -13.41 5.42
CA GLN A 97 -16.39 -12.11 4.78
C GLN A 97 -15.56 -11.15 5.62
N LEU A 98 -14.66 -10.40 4.97
CA LEU A 98 -13.94 -9.29 5.58
C LEU A 98 -14.55 -7.96 5.12
N ASN A 99 -14.82 -7.07 6.07
CA ASN A 99 -15.28 -5.71 5.82
C ASN A 99 -14.28 -4.72 6.41
N VAL A 100 -14.02 -3.63 5.69
CA VAL A 100 -13.21 -2.51 6.18
C VAL A 100 -14.12 -1.31 6.35
N ASN A 101 -14.19 -0.77 7.56
CA ASN A 101 -14.98 0.41 7.86
C ASN A 101 -14.07 1.62 8.05
N TYR A 102 -14.34 2.67 7.28
CA TYR A 102 -13.71 3.97 7.41
C TYR A 102 -14.66 4.92 8.10
N CYS A 103 -14.26 5.50 9.23
CA CYS A 103 -15.03 6.56 9.87
C CYS A 103 -14.34 7.89 9.63
N PHE A 104 -15.04 8.82 8.99
CA PHE A 104 -14.64 10.19 8.80
C PHE A 104 -15.37 11.09 9.80
N GLN A 105 -14.72 12.13 10.32
CA GLN A 105 -15.31 13.04 11.30
C GLN A 105 -15.08 14.49 10.92
N ASP A 106 -16.14 15.31 10.93
CA ASP A 106 -16.03 16.76 10.70
C ASP A 106 -15.54 17.54 11.94
N ASN A 107 -15.30 18.83 11.76
CA ASN A 107 -14.92 19.74 12.83
C ASN A 107 -15.99 19.92 13.93
N LYS A 108 -17.24 19.50 13.69
CA LYS A 108 -18.34 19.54 14.66
C LYS A 108 -18.53 18.21 15.40
N GLY A 109 -17.74 17.19 15.04
CA GLY A 109 -17.79 15.86 15.64
C GLY A 109 -18.75 14.88 14.95
N ASN A 110 -19.44 15.28 13.87
CA ASN A 110 -20.33 14.39 13.12
C ASN A 110 -19.53 13.31 12.40
N GLU A 111 -20.00 12.07 12.45
CA GLU A 111 -19.33 10.91 11.86
C GLU A 111 -20.02 10.43 10.58
N LEU A 112 -19.19 10.09 9.59
CA LEU A 112 -19.58 9.43 8.36
C LEU A 112 -18.82 8.10 8.29
N SER A 113 -19.56 7.00 8.33
CA SER A 113 -18.98 5.66 8.15
C SER A 113 -19.16 5.20 6.71
N LEU A 114 -18.08 4.70 6.11
CA LEU A 114 -18.08 4.02 4.81
C LEU A 114 -17.63 2.58 5.02
N CYS A 115 -18.50 1.62 4.76
CA CYS A 115 -18.18 0.20 4.79
C CYS A 115 -17.79 -0.31 3.39
N ALA A 116 -16.72 -1.10 3.31
CA ALA A 116 -16.29 -1.76 2.10
C ALA A 116 -16.10 -3.27 2.30
N ASN A 117 -16.69 -4.06 1.41
CA ASN A 117 -16.51 -5.50 1.35
C ASN A 117 -15.20 -5.83 0.62
N VAL A 118 -14.34 -6.58 1.28
CA VAL A 118 -13.03 -6.98 0.75
C VAL A 118 -13.21 -8.07 -0.29
N PHE A 119 -12.51 -7.97 -1.42
CA PHE A 119 -12.54 -9.02 -2.43
C PHE A 119 -11.96 -10.31 -1.90
N ASN A 120 -12.61 -11.43 -2.24
CA ASN A 120 -12.28 -12.73 -1.69
C ASN A 120 -11.08 -13.39 -2.40
N ASN A 121 -9.93 -12.71 -2.36
CA ASN A 121 -8.68 -13.09 -3.02
C ASN A 121 -7.50 -13.01 -2.05
N SER A 122 -6.39 -13.69 -2.36
CA SER A 122 -5.23 -13.76 -1.46
C SER A 122 -4.61 -12.39 -1.15
N ILE A 123 -4.47 -11.51 -2.15
CA ILE A 123 -3.81 -10.20 -1.95
C ILE A 123 -4.68 -9.26 -1.11
N PRO A 124 -5.97 -9.02 -1.43
CA PRO A 124 -6.84 -8.19 -0.59
C PRO A 124 -6.95 -8.68 0.86
N ARG A 125 -7.09 -9.99 1.07
CA ARG A 125 -7.15 -10.53 2.43
C ARG A 125 -5.83 -10.31 3.17
N GLN A 126 -4.69 -10.64 2.55
CA GLN A 126 -3.38 -10.38 3.14
C GLN A 126 -3.18 -8.89 3.47
N TRP A 127 -3.67 -7.99 2.62
CA TRP A 127 -3.70 -6.55 2.88
C TRP A 127 -4.51 -6.22 4.14
N CYS A 128 -5.70 -6.79 4.34
CA CYS A 128 -6.47 -6.59 5.57
C CYS A 128 -5.71 -7.04 6.83
N TYR A 129 -5.05 -8.20 6.80
CA TYR A 129 -4.24 -8.64 7.95
C TYR A 129 -3.08 -7.69 8.22
N ALA A 130 -2.38 -7.24 7.18
CA ALA A 130 -1.29 -6.26 7.31
C ALA A 130 -1.80 -4.92 7.85
N LEU A 131 -2.93 -4.43 7.36
CA LEU A 131 -3.59 -3.21 7.81
C LEU A 131 -4.01 -3.33 9.28
N SER A 132 -4.65 -4.43 9.67
CA SER A 132 -5.04 -4.71 11.06
C SER A 132 -3.83 -4.69 12.00
N PHE A 133 -2.75 -5.39 11.62
CA PHE A 133 -1.50 -5.41 12.39
C PHE A 133 -0.94 -4.00 12.56
N GLN A 134 -0.92 -3.21 11.48
CA GLN A 134 -0.33 -1.90 11.47
C GLN A 134 -1.12 -0.88 12.30
N LEU A 135 -2.46 -0.89 12.19
CA LEU A 135 -3.35 -0.07 13.02
C LEU A 135 -3.22 -0.38 14.52
N ASN A 136 -3.07 -1.66 14.87
CA ASN A 136 -2.90 -2.10 16.26
C ASN A 136 -1.50 -1.78 16.82
N THR A 137 -0.48 -1.82 15.97
CA THR A 137 0.91 -1.59 16.39
C THR A 137 1.21 -0.10 16.52
N TYR A 138 0.61 0.74 15.66
CA TYR A 138 0.85 2.18 15.63
C TYR A 138 -0.46 2.98 15.53
N PRO A 139 -1.23 3.12 16.62
CA PRO A 139 -2.53 3.82 16.59
C PRO A 139 -2.44 5.29 16.16
N SER A 140 -1.28 5.94 16.31
CA SER A 140 -1.05 7.33 15.87
C SER A 140 -1.02 7.49 14.35
N LEU A 141 -0.86 6.40 13.59
CA LEU A 141 -0.74 6.41 12.13
C LEU A 141 -1.93 7.06 11.42
N LEU A 142 -3.13 7.00 11.98
CA LEU A 142 -4.31 7.62 11.37
C LEU A 142 -4.22 9.16 11.32
N ARG A 143 -3.27 9.76 12.04
CA ARG A 143 -3.01 11.20 12.05
C ARG A 143 -1.84 11.61 11.15
N ASP A 144 -1.05 10.65 10.66
CA ASP A 144 0.18 10.86 9.92
C ASP A 144 0.11 10.17 8.55
N GLY A 145 0.23 10.93 7.47
CA GLY A 145 0.36 10.37 6.11
C GLY A 145 -0.93 10.20 5.31
N LEU A 146 -2.04 10.81 5.77
CA LEU A 146 -3.24 10.89 4.94
C LEU A 146 -3.06 11.95 3.86
N PHE A 147 -3.17 11.52 2.61
CA PHE A 147 -3.28 12.39 1.45
C PHE A 147 -4.74 12.41 1.01
N TYR A 148 -5.28 13.60 0.83
CA TYR A 148 -6.60 13.76 0.26
C TYR A 148 -6.40 14.39 -1.11
N GLY A 149 -6.84 13.77 -2.20
CA GLY A 149 -6.74 14.35 -3.54
C GLY A 149 -7.67 15.55 -3.72
N ALA A 150 -8.19 15.74 -4.94
CA ALA A 150 -9.17 16.79 -5.26
C ALA A 150 -10.49 16.77 -4.45
N CYS A 151 -10.65 15.89 -3.46
CA CYS A 151 -11.85 15.74 -2.64
C CYS A 151 -12.26 16.98 -1.83
N PHE A 152 -11.33 17.86 -1.40
CA PHE A 152 -11.63 18.89 -0.38
C PHE A 152 -11.12 20.30 -0.64
N GLN A 153 -10.38 20.54 -1.73
CA GLN A 153 -9.70 21.82 -1.95
C GLN A 153 -9.85 22.29 -3.40
N ASN A 154 -9.75 23.61 -3.60
CA ASN A 154 -9.69 24.21 -4.93
C ASN A 154 -8.24 24.56 -5.33
N LEU A 155 -8.00 24.71 -6.63
CA LEU A 155 -6.65 24.92 -7.16
C LEU A 155 -5.98 26.20 -6.62
N GLU A 156 -6.73 27.26 -6.37
CA GLU A 156 -6.21 28.51 -5.82
C GLU A 156 -5.67 28.31 -4.40
N HIS A 157 -6.45 27.65 -3.54
CA HIS A 157 -6.04 27.34 -2.18
C HIS A 157 -4.82 26.40 -2.17
N VAL A 158 -4.85 25.30 -2.93
CA VAL A 158 -3.70 24.38 -3.01
C VAL A 158 -2.45 25.09 -3.53
N SER A 159 -2.59 25.95 -4.54
CA SER A 159 -1.46 26.76 -5.05
C SER A 159 -0.85 27.63 -3.95
N SER A 160 -1.67 28.24 -3.11
CA SER A 160 -1.18 29.06 -1.99
C SER A 160 -0.39 28.24 -0.96
N LEU A 161 -0.82 27.01 -0.68
CA LEU A 161 -0.13 26.07 0.21
C LEU A 161 1.20 25.62 -0.40
N ILE A 162 1.23 25.28 -1.70
CA ILE A 162 2.47 24.97 -2.43
C ILE A 162 3.46 26.12 -2.27
N PHE A 163 3.05 27.36 -2.55
CA PHE A 163 3.96 28.51 -2.43
C PHE A 163 4.44 28.78 -1.01
N SER A 164 3.64 28.45 0.01
CA SER A 164 4.07 28.54 1.41
C SER A 164 5.14 27.51 1.72
N GLU A 165 4.87 26.23 1.43
CA GLU A 165 5.79 25.12 1.71
C GLU A 165 7.09 25.23 0.91
N LEU A 166 7.05 25.75 -0.32
CA LEU A 166 8.26 26.01 -1.11
C LEU A 166 9.21 26.98 -0.40
N LYS A 167 8.68 28.02 0.27
CA LYS A 167 9.51 28.98 1.03
C LYS A 167 10.14 28.33 2.25
N GLU A 168 9.38 27.52 2.98
CA GLU A 168 9.88 26.78 4.14
C GLU A 168 10.97 25.78 3.74
N CYS A 169 10.71 24.99 2.69
CA CYS A 169 11.67 24.05 2.12
C CYS A 169 12.93 24.76 1.63
N GLU A 170 12.81 25.90 0.95
CA GLU A 170 13.96 26.65 0.44
C GLU A 170 14.90 27.09 1.56
N GLN A 171 14.35 27.58 2.69
CA GLN A 171 15.15 27.97 3.84
C GLN A 171 15.88 26.77 4.45
N GLY A 172 15.17 25.66 4.67
CA GLY A 172 15.77 24.45 5.24
C GLY A 172 16.83 23.81 4.32
N LEU A 173 16.57 23.77 3.01
CA LEU A 173 17.49 23.19 2.02
C LEU A 173 18.74 24.05 1.81
N LYS A 174 18.63 25.38 1.85
CA LYS A 174 19.80 26.27 1.82
C LYS A 174 20.71 26.03 3.02
N ASN A 175 20.12 25.97 4.22
CA ASN A 175 20.86 25.82 5.47
C ASN A 175 21.59 24.47 5.57
N ASN A 176 21.05 23.40 4.97
CA ASN A 176 21.57 22.04 5.14
C ASN A 176 22.26 21.46 3.90
N PHE A 177 21.98 21.97 2.70
CA PHE A 177 22.43 21.35 1.44
C PHE A 177 22.97 22.35 0.40
N ASN A 178 23.11 23.65 0.71
CA ASN A 178 23.49 24.71 -0.25
C ASN A 178 22.65 24.69 -1.54
N PHE A 179 21.40 24.20 -1.45
CA PHE A 179 20.52 24.06 -2.59
C PHE A 179 19.55 25.23 -2.69
N ASN A 180 19.21 25.62 -3.92
CA ASN A 180 18.31 26.72 -4.17
C ASN A 180 17.08 26.28 -4.98
N LEU A 181 15.98 26.06 -4.25
CA LEU A 181 14.71 25.59 -4.81
C LEU A 181 13.99 26.68 -5.64
N SER A 182 14.37 27.97 -5.48
CA SER A 182 13.80 29.08 -6.27
C SER A 182 13.98 28.95 -7.78
N LYS A 183 14.94 28.15 -8.27
CA LYS A 183 15.07 27.84 -9.70
C LYS A 183 13.91 27.00 -10.26
N TYR A 184 13.20 26.28 -9.37
CA TYR A 184 12.10 25.39 -9.70
C TYR A 184 10.75 25.97 -9.26
N ALA A 185 10.75 26.92 -8.32
CA ALA A 185 9.56 27.59 -7.82
C ALA A 185 8.81 28.30 -8.96
N PRO A 186 7.61 27.83 -9.36
CA PRO A 186 6.89 28.46 -10.44
C PRO A 186 6.25 29.76 -9.99
N THR A 187 5.96 30.66 -10.93
CA THR A 187 5.11 31.83 -10.67
C THR A 187 3.62 31.52 -10.81
N LYS A 188 3.28 30.40 -11.48
CA LYS A 188 1.93 29.91 -11.67
C LYS A 188 1.93 28.38 -11.67
N ILE A 189 0.96 27.78 -10.98
CA ILE A 189 0.74 26.34 -10.97
C ILE A 189 0.05 25.88 -12.27
N ASN A 190 0.70 24.96 -12.97
CA ASN A 190 0.25 24.23 -14.16
C ASN A 190 0.97 22.87 -14.22
N LYS A 191 0.56 21.97 -15.13
CA LYS A 191 1.14 20.62 -15.25
C LYS A 191 2.67 20.63 -15.38
N ARG A 192 3.22 21.47 -16.26
CA ARG A 192 4.67 21.58 -16.49
C ARG A 192 5.41 22.08 -15.26
N SER A 193 4.85 23.02 -14.49
CA SER A 193 5.49 23.49 -13.26
C SER A 193 5.46 22.46 -12.14
N LEU A 194 4.35 21.73 -12.00
CA LEU A 194 4.23 20.68 -10.99
C LEU A 194 5.21 19.54 -11.27
N TRP A 195 5.34 19.12 -12.53
CA TRP A 195 6.35 18.16 -12.95
C TRP A 195 7.79 18.60 -12.57
N LYS A 196 8.15 19.86 -12.80
CA LYS A 196 9.47 20.38 -12.40
C LYS A 196 9.67 20.35 -10.88
N LEU A 197 8.61 20.57 -10.10
CA LEU A 197 8.67 20.46 -8.65
C LEU A 197 8.81 19.01 -8.20
N HIS A 198 8.13 18.07 -8.85
CA HIS A 198 8.32 16.62 -8.64
C HIS A 198 9.75 16.18 -8.90
N GLN A 199 10.35 16.60 -10.02
CA GLN A 199 11.76 16.30 -10.30
C GLN A 199 12.68 16.81 -9.19
N ALA A 200 12.46 18.03 -8.70
CA ALA A 200 13.22 18.54 -7.57
C ALA A 200 12.97 17.70 -6.30
N PHE A 201 11.74 17.27 -6.04
CA PHE A 201 11.45 16.40 -4.91
C PHE A 201 12.18 15.05 -5.01
N GLU A 202 12.12 14.38 -6.16
CA GLU A 202 12.81 13.12 -6.45
C GLU A 202 14.34 13.21 -6.25
N ASP A 203 14.94 14.34 -6.64
CA ASP A 203 16.38 14.57 -6.54
C ASP A 203 16.91 14.77 -5.10
N TYR A 204 16.07 15.29 -4.20
CA TYR A 204 16.51 15.80 -2.89
C TYR A 204 15.86 15.14 -1.69
N TYR A 205 14.61 14.69 -1.80
CA TYR A 205 13.92 14.04 -0.69
C TYR A 205 14.68 12.82 -0.15
N PRO A 206 15.29 11.94 -0.98
CA PRO A 206 16.12 10.85 -0.47
C PRO A 206 17.29 11.33 0.40
N LYS A 207 17.95 12.43 0.01
CA LYS A 207 19.09 13.00 0.77
C LYS A 207 18.65 13.57 2.12
N VAL A 208 17.46 14.17 2.17
CA VAL A 208 16.85 14.68 3.40
C VAL A 208 16.46 13.53 4.33
N LEU A 209 15.88 12.46 3.78
CA LEU A 209 15.57 11.24 4.53
C LEU A 209 16.83 10.60 5.13
N ASP A 210 17.92 10.53 4.38
CA ASP A 210 19.20 10.00 4.88
C ASP A 210 19.72 10.79 6.08
N LEU A 211 19.69 12.13 6.03
CA LEU A 211 20.10 12.96 7.16
C LEU A 211 19.16 12.85 8.36
N LEU A 212 17.85 12.75 8.12
CA LEU A 212 16.85 12.51 9.17
C LEU A 212 17.12 11.20 9.91
N ASN A 213 17.45 10.13 9.17
CA ASN A 213 17.79 8.83 9.74
C ASN A 213 19.09 8.86 10.54
N GLN A 214 20.08 9.65 10.11
CA GLN A 214 21.34 9.84 10.83
C GLN A 214 21.19 10.74 12.06
N SER A 215 20.24 11.69 12.03
CA SER A 215 20.04 12.70 13.07
C SER A 215 18.59 12.79 13.55
N PRO A 216 18.00 11.72 14.11
CA PRO A 216 16.56 11.64 14.40
C PRO A 216 16.09 12.55 15.54
N LYS A 217 16.99 13.32 16.17
CA LYS A 217 16.64 14.31 17.21
C LYS A 217 16.76 15.76 16.72
N HIS A 218 17.22 16.00 15.50
CA HIS A 218 17.40 17.35 14.97
C HIS A 218 16.05 17.96 14.57
N LYS A 219 15.59 18.94 15.35
CA LYS A 219 14.25 19.54 15.20
C LYS A 219 14.05 20.16 13.80
N GLU A 220 15.00 20.98 13.36
CA GLU A 220 14.89 21.68 12.07
C GLU A 220 14.87 20.73 10.86
N LEU A 221 15.55 19.58 10.95
CA LEU A 221 15.53 18.58 9.87
C LEU A 221 14.17 17.87 9.83
N LYS A 222 13.55 17.64 10.99
CA LYS A 222 12.19 17.08 11.07
C LYS A 222 11.15 18.03 10.48
N GLU A 223 11.27 19.32 10.80
CA GLU A 223 10.42 20.36 10.23
C GLU A 223 10.59 20.40 8.70
N LEU A 224 11.82 20.40 8.19
CA LEU A 224 12.08 20.31 6.75
C LEU A 224 11.48 19.04 6.12
N GLY A 225 11.67 17.87 6.75
CA GLY A 225 11.10 16.62 6.27
C GLY A 225 9.57 16.66 6.18
N GLN A 226 8.92 17.28 7.16
CA GLN A 226 7.47 17.48 7.18
C GLN A 226 7.01 18.47 6.10
N SER A 227 7.69 19.61 5.94
CA SER A 227 7.37 20.60 4.90
C SER A 227 7.54 20.00 3.50
N MET A 228 8.58 19.20 3.28
CA MET A 228 8.76 18.49 2.00
C MET A 228 7.64 17.48 1.75
N LYS A 229 7.23 16.73 2.77
CA LYS A 229 6.09 15.81 2.68
C LYS A 229 4.78 16.55 2.36
N ASN A 230 4.51 17.65 3.04
CA ASN A 230 3.36 18.52 2.77
C ASN A 230 3.38 19.06 1.34
N LEU A 231 4.55 19.54 0.89
CA LEU A 231 4.74 20.03 -0.47
C LEU A 231 4.40 18.95 -1.50
N ASN A 232 4.89 17.73 -1.32
CA ASN A 232 4.56 16.60 -2.20
C ASN A 232 3.05 16.35 -2.25
N TYR A 233 2.38 16.38 -1.09
CA TYR A 233 0.93 16.27 -1.03
C TYR A 233 0.23 17.42 -1.75
N TYR A 234 0.66 18.67 -1.57
CA TYR A 234 -0.01 19.77 -2.26
C TYR A 234 0.24 19.74 -3.78
N ILE A 235 1.40 19.27 -4.23
CA ILE A 235 1.68 19.05 -5.65
C ILE A 235 0.68 18.05 -6.24
N HIS A 236 0.56 16.85 -5.66
CA HIS A 236 -0.37 15.83 -6.16
C HIS A 236 -1.84 16.30 -6.11
N MET A 237 -2.24 17.04 -5.07
CA MET A 237 -3.58 17.66 -5.02
C MET A 237 -3.80 18.63 -6.18
N ALA A 238 -2.78 19.43 -6.54
CA ALA A 238 -2.87 20.36 -7.65
C ALA A 238 -2.87 19.65 -9.01
N GLU A 239 -2.13 18.55 -9.16
CA GLU A 239 -2.15 17.71 -10.37
C GLU A 239 -3.55 17.17 -10.63
N ASP A 240 -4.18 16.63 -9.59
CA ASP A 240 -5.56 16.15 -9.66
C ASP A 240 -6.53 17.25 -10.08
N LEU A 241 -6.45 18.42 -9.44
CA LEU A 241 -7.33 19.56 -9.71
C LEU A 241 -7.13 20.16 -11.11
N LEU A 242 -5.93 20.03 -11.69
CA LEU A 242 -5.62 20.50 -13.04
C LEU A 242 -6.03 19.54 -14.14
N ASN A 243 -6.35 18.29 -13.81
CA ASN A 243 -6.74 17.32 -14.81
C ASN A 243 -8.26 17.35 -15.10
N ASP A 244 -9.02 18.25 -14.46
CA ASP A 244 -10.49 18.38 -14.60
C ASP A 244 -11.25 17.06 -14.31
N TRP A 245 -10.72 16.20 -13.44
CA TRP A 245 -11.38 14.93 -13.14
C TRP A 245 -12.62 15.22 -12.30
N GLU A 246 -13.73 14.57 -12.66
CA GLU A 246 -14.88 14.52 -11.78
C GLU A 246 -14.57 13.62 -10.58
N GLY A 247 -14.86 14.12 -9.38
CA GLY A 247 -14.69 13.39 -8.13
C GLY A 247 -13.33 13.54 -7.45
N GLY A 248 -12.91 12.53 -6.68
CA GLY A 248 -11.62 12.55 -5.99
C GLY A 248 -11.20 11.20 -5.41
N PHE A 249 -10.04 11.17 -4.75
CA PHE A 249 -9.61 10.01 -3.98
C PHE A 249 -8.98 10.42 -2.65
N VAL A 250 -8.83 9.44 -1.76
CA VAL A 250 -8.12 9.60 -0.49
C VAL A 250 -7.04 8.54 -0.45
N GLU A 251 -5.77 8.93 -0.38
CA GLU A 251 -4.67 8.01 -0.14
C GLU A 251 -4.42 7.89 1.37
N VAL A 252 -4.38 6.64 1.81
CA VAL A 252 -3.99 6.26 3.15
C VAL A 252 -2.57 5.75 3.08
N ILE A 253 -1.61 6.63 3.36
CA ILE A 253 -0.18 6.31 3.41
C ILE A 253 0.23 6.26 4.86
N PHE A 254 0.92 5.20 5.24
CA PHE A 254 1.46 5.06 6.57
C PHE A 254 2.99 5.15 6.55
N ASP A 255 3.53 6.09 7.33
CA ASP A 255 4.97 6.29 7.45
C ASP A 255 5.65 5.11 8.16
N ASN A 256 5.03 4.58 9.22
CA ASN A 256 5.49 3.39 9.92
C ASN A 256 4.81 2.15 9.31
N HIS A 257 5.46 1.56 8.32
CA HIS A 257 4.94 0.40 7.61
C HIS A 257 5.60 -0.92 8.05
N THR A 258 4.86 -2.00 7.90
CA THR A 258 5.45 -3.33 7.77
C THR A 258 6.43 -3.34 6.60
N ARG A 259 7.48 -4.16 6.63
CA ARG A 259 8.34 -4.31 5.45
C ARG A 259 7.49 -4.73 4.24
N PRO A 260 7.85 -4.31 3.01
CA PRO A 260 7.06 -4.62 1.83
C PRO A 260 6.84 -6.12 1.68
N ILE A 261 5.59 -6.49 1.53
CA ILE A 261 5.13 -7.84 1.29
C ILE A 261 5.33 -8.13 -0.20
N PRO A 262 6.17 -9.12 -0.57
CA PRO A 262 6.37 -9.46 -1.98
C PRO A 262 5.07 -9.93 -2.63
N ILE A 263 4.88 -9.57 -3.90
CA ILE A 263 3.87 -10.13 -4.80
C ILE A 263 4.61 -11.04 -5.78
N PRO A 264 4.76 -12.35 -5.49
CA PRO A 264 5.46 -13.28 -6.37
C PRO A 264 4.90 -13.24 -7.78
N PHE A 265 5.78 -13.40 -8.76
CA PHE A 265 5.37 -13.49 -10.16
C PHE A 265 4.72 -14.85 -10.43
N THR A 266 3.40 -14.88 -10.40
CA THR A 266 2.57 -16.04 -10.71
C THR A 266 1.39 -15.59 -11.57
N GLU A 267 0.85 -16.48 -12.40
CA GLU A 267 -0.32 -16.17 -13.23
C GLU A 267 -1.48 -15.61 -12.40
N HIS A 268 -1.78 -16.26 -11.27
CA HIS A 268 -2.82 -15.84 -10.33
C HIS A 268 -2.60 -14.42 -9.78
N ASN A 269 -1.38 -14.07 -9.40
CA ASN A 269 -1.09 -12.73 -8.88
C ASN A 269 -1.08 -11.68 -9.99
N ASN A 270 -0.66 -12.03 -11.20
CA ASN A 270 -0.66 -11.11 -12.33
C ASN A 270 -2.10 -10.78 -12.78
N GLN A 271 -3.02 -11.74 -12.68
CA GLN A 271 -4.45 -11.54 -12.93
C GLN A 271 -5.14 -10.64 -11.90
N ALA A 272 -4.52 -10.36 -10.76
CA ALA A 272 -5.06 -9.44 -9.75
C ALA A 272 -4.94 -7.96 -10.15
N PHE A 273 -4.09 -7.64 -11.13
CA PHE A 273 -3.92 -6.27 -11.62
C PHE A 273 -5.02 -5.90 -12.61
N SER A 274 -5.80 -4.88 -12.28
CA SER A 274 -6.86 -4.32 -13.11
C SER A 274 -6.36 -3.08 -13.83
N THR A 275 -6.59 -2.99 -15.14
CA THR A 275 -6.42 -1.76 -15.92
C THR A 275 -7.56 -0.77 -15.70
N GLU A 276 -8.66 -1.23 -15.11
CA GLU A 276 -9.85 -0.43 -14.79
C GLU A 276 -9.79 0.08 -13.35
N LEU A 277 -9.98 1.39 -13.17
CA LEU A 277 -10.31 2.01 -11.90
C LEU A 277 -11.82 2.23 -11.86
N LYS A 278 -12.50 1.42 -11.05
CA LYS A 278 -13.94 1.43 -10.85
C LYS A 278 -14.28 2.37 -9.71
N GLU A 279 -15.36 3.08 -9.92
CA GLU A 279 -15.97 3.93 -8.91
C GLU A 279 -16.27 3.15 -7.62
N ASN A 280 -16.13 3.79 -6.46
CA ASN A 280 -16.46 3.23 -5.15
C ASN A 280 -15.66 1.95 -4.81
N HIS A 281 -14.41 1.90 -5.23
CA HIS A 281 -13.47 0.83 -4.89
C HIS A 281 -12.31 1.35 -4.06
N ILE A 282 -11.68 0.42 -3.34
CA ILE A 282 -10.41 0.61 -2.66
C ILE A 282 -9.35 -0.09 -3.47
N TYR A 283 -8.26 0.61 -3.73
CA TYR A 283 -7.15 0.10 -4.52
C TYR A 283 -5.86 0.12 -3.73
N LEU A 284 -4.99 -0.82 -4.04
CA LEU A 284 -3.65 -0.88 -3.48
C LEU A 284 -2.82 0.31 -3.95
N ASN A 285 -2.18 1.01 -3.02
CA ASN A 285 -1.30 2.12 -3.38
C ASN A 285 0.04 1.56 -3.91
N TYR A 286 0.64 2.27 -4.86
CA TYR A 286 1.92 1.91 -5.44
C TYR A 286 3.02 2.21 -4.41
N PHE A 287 3.67 1.16 -3.90
CA PHE A 287 4.61 1.28 -2.77
C PHE A 287 5.96 1.91 -3.14
N GLN A 288 6.39 1.77 -4.40
CA GLN A 288 7.72 2.17 -4.84
C GLN A 288 7.72 3.61 -5.35
N ILE A 289 8.84 4.32 -5.20
CA ILE A 289 9.04 5.62 -5.87
C ILE A 289 8.95 5.38 -7.39
N GLY A 290 8.14 6.18 -8.07
CA GLY A 290 7.81 6.05 -9.49
C GLY A 290 6.34 5.73 -9.72
N TYR A 291 6.00 5.41 -10.96
CA TYR A 291 4.62 5.19 -11.41
C TYR A 291 4.43 3.76 -11.92
N SER A 292 3.21 3.23 -11.75
CA SER A 292 2.75 2.09 -12.56
C SER A 292 2.73 2.46 -14.03
N VAL A 293 2.65 1.47 -14.93
CA VAL A 293 2.66 1.74 -16.38
C VAL A 293 1.53 2.69 -16.80
N LEU A 294 0.30 2.43 -16.36
CA LEU A 294 -0.85 3.26 -16.74
C LEU A 294 -0.79 4.63 -16.06
N ALA A 295 -0.34 4.71 -14.80
CA ALA A 295 -0.18 6.01 -14.13
C ALA A 295 0.94 6.85 -14.78
N ALA A 296 2.02 6.22 -15.25
CA ALA A 296 3.10 6.90 -15.97
C ALA A 296 2.63 7.47 -17.31
N PHE A 297 1.84 6.68 -18.04
CA PHE A 297 1.23 7.11 -19.29
C PHE A 297 0.29 8.30 -19.07
N GLU A 298 -0.60 8.23 -18.07
CA GLU A 298 -1.50 9.34 -17.73
C GLU A 298 -0.77 10.61 -17.29
N ALA A 299 0.33 10.46 -16.55
CA ALA A 299 1.18 11.58 -16.12
C ALA A 299 2.00 12.18 -17.28
N GLY A 300 2.13 11.47 -18.41
CA GLY A 300 2.97 11.88 -19.55
C GLY A 300 4.44 11.98 -19.18
N THR A 301 4.93 11.10 -18.30
CA THR A 301 6.32 11.09 -17.86
C THR A 301 7.22 10.27 -18.78
N ASP A 302 8.48 10.69 -18.92
CA ASP A 302 9.53 9.93 -19.60
C ASP A 302 10.27 8.97 -18.64
N SER A 303 9.90 8.97 -17.35
CA SER A 303 10.44 8.03 -16.37
C SER A 303 10.00 6.62 -16.70
N LYS A 304 10.95 5.69 -16.74
CA LYS A 304 10.64 4.27 -16.98
C LYS A 304 9.64 3.77 -15.92
N PRO A 305 8.49 3.20 -16.32
CA PRO A 305 7.52 2.68 -15.37
C PRO A 305 8.10 1.50 -14.60
N ASN A 306 7.72 1.41 -13.33
CA ASN A 306 8.18 0.35 -12.44
C ASN A 306 7.00 -0.62 -12.23
N PRO A 307 7.20 -1.96 -12.30
CA PRO A 307 6.15 -2.91 -11.99
C PRO A 307 6.01 -3.10 -10.47
N GLN A 308 4.76 -3.15 -9.98
CA GLN A 308 4.50 -3.29 -8.55
C GLN A 308 4.92 -4.68 -8.04
N ALA A 309 6.16 -4.83 -7.57
CA ALA A 309 6.70 -6.11 -7.12
C ALA A 309 6.31 -6.50 -5.69
N SER A 310 5.84 -5.53 -4.89
CA SER A 310 5.53 -5.69 -3.48
C SER A 310 4.50 -4.66 -3.03
N PHE A 311 3.92 -4.85 -1.84
CA PHE A 311 2.95 -3.93 -1.26
C PHE A 311 3.07 -3.80 0.26
N CYS A 312 2.41 -2.79 0.81
CA CYS A 312 2.21 -2.62 2.25
C CYS A 312 0.72 -2.34 2.52
N ALA A 313 0.37 -1.96 3.75
CA ALA A 313 -1.02 -1.62 4.08
C ALA A 313 -1.54 -0.34 3.39
N ASN A 314 -0.70 0.41 2.70
CA ASN A 314 -1.09 1.65 2.01
C ASN A 314 -2.08 1.36 0.87
N HIS A 315 -3.08 2.22 0.76
CA HIS A 315 -4.18 2.06 -0.19
C HIS A 315 -4.79 3.42 -0.52
N PHE A 316 -5.64 3.48 -1.54
CA PHE A 316 -6.46 4.65 -1.81
C PHE A 316 -7.93 4.30 -1.98
N LEU A 317 -8.80 5.17 -1.46
CA LEU A 317 -10.24 5.13 -1.63
C LEU A 317 -10.59 5.94 -2.88
N TYR A 318 -11.18 5.31 -3.90
CA TYR A 318 -11.43 5.92 -5.20
C TYR A 318 -12.90 6.33 -5.36
N PHE A 319 -13.14 7.64 -5.46
CA PHE A 319 -14.45 8.28 -5.59
C PHE A 319 -14.52 9.13 -6.86
N ARG A 320 -14.00 8.60 -7.97
CA ARG A 320 -14.15 9.20 -9.30
C ARG A 320 -14.99 8.26 -10.17
N PRO A 321 -15.58 8.76 -11.27
CA PRO A 321 -16.19 7.90 -12.27
C PRO A 321 -15.25 6.78 -12.71
N SER A 322 -15.85 5.64 -13.07
CA SER A 322 -15.08 4.50 -13.55
C SER A 322 -14.32 4.87 -14.82
N ASN A 323 -13.02 4.57 -14.86
CA ASN A 323 -12.16 4.84 -16.00
C ASN A 323 -11.40 3.56 -16.38
N ASP A 324 -11.48 3.19 -17.66
CA ASP A 324 -10.66 2.14 -18.24
C ASP A 324 -9.43 2.77 -18.89
N LEU A 325 -8.32 2.71 -18.17
CA LEU A 325 -7.05 3.27 -18.59
C LEU A 325 -6.48 2.57 -19.82
N LEU A 326 -6.96 1.36 -20.13
CA LEU A 326 -6.56 0.59 -21.30
C LEU A 326 -7.75 0.26 -22.22
N SER A 327 -8.68 1.22 -22.35
CA SER A 327 -9.76 1.13 -23.33
C SER A 327 -9.24 0.93 -24.74
N LYS A 328 -10.09 0.44 -25.66
CA LYS A 328 -9.71 0.23 -27.07
C LYS A 328 -9.08 1.46 -27.71
N ASP A 329 -9.54 2.65 -27.33
CA ASP A 329 -9.11 3.93 -27.89
C ASP A 329 -7.73 4.37 -27.35
N ASN A 330 -7.39 3.97 -26.12
CA ASN A 330 -6.10 4.27 -25.49
C ASN A 330 -5.07 3.16 -25.68
N PHE A 331 -5.48 1.93 -25.95
CA PHE A 331 -4.58 0.78 -26.09
C PHE A 331 -3.44 1.02 -27.09
N VAL A 332 -3.77 1.57 -28.27
CA VAL A 332 -2.77 1.85 -29.32
C VAL A 332 -1.78 2.90 -28.84
N GLN A 333 -2.26 3.95 -28.16
CA GLN A 333 -1.41 5.03 -27.66
C GLN A 333 -0.47 4.54 -26.55
N VAL A 334 -0.97 3.76 -25.60
CA VAL A 334 -0.16 3.16 -24.53
C VAL A 334 0.88 2.21 -25.12
N LYS A 335 0.48 1.38 -26.08
CA LYS A 335 1.38 0.44 -26.77
C LYS A 335 2.50 1.17 -27.51
N ASP A 336 2.17 2.20 -28.27
CA ASP A 336 3.13 2.97 -29.05
C ASP A 336 4.06 3.76 -28.12
N TRP A 337 3.54 4.37 -27.07
CA TRP A 337 4.34 5.06 -26.06
C TRP A 337 5.32 4.11 -25.34
N LEU A 338 4.86 2.94 -24.87
CA LEU A 338 5.73 1.94 -24.24
C LEU A 338 6.85 1.50 -25.18
N LYS A 339 6.53 1.26 -26.45
CA LYS A 339 7.51 0.77 -27.41
C LYS A 339 8.51 1.85 -27.80
N THR A 340 8.06 3.08 -28.02
CA THR A 340 8.90 4.18 -28.50
C THR A 340 9.73 4.83 -27.41
N THR A 341 9.16 5.03 -26.22
CA THR A 341 9.84 5.73 -25.11
C THR A 341 10.68 4.79 -24.25
N HIS A 342 10.27 3.53 -24.10
CA HIS A 342 10.86 2.60 -23.12
C HIS A 342 11.32 1.25 -23.68
N ASP A 343 11.08 0.98 -24.97
CA ASP A 343 11.32 -0.33 -25.61
C ASP A 343 10.64 -1.51 -24.87
N LEU A 344 9.42 -1.27 -24.37
CA LEU A 344 8.62 -2.27 -23.66
C LEU A 344 7.44 -2.75 -24.52
N GLU A 345 7.02 -3.99 -24.30
CA GLU A 345 5.84 -4.57 -24.97
C GLU A 345 4.64 -4.58 -24.02
N ILE A 346 3.51 -4.01 -24.44
CA ILE A 346 2.30 -3.92 -23.62
C ILE A 346 1.76 -5.27 -23.13
N ASN A 347 2.04 -6.34 -23.87
CA ASN A 347 1.60 -7.70 -23.54
C ASN A 347 2.56 -8.42 -22.58
N ASP A 348 3.65 -7.76 -22.15
CA ASP A 348 4.56 -8.34 -21.19
C ASP A 348 3.86 -8.49 -19.81
N PRO A 349 3.65 -9.74 -19.33
CA PRO A 349 2.99 -9.98 -18.05
C PRO A 349 3.77 -9.43 -16.86
N HIS A 350 5.06 -9.13 -17.00
CA HIS A 350 5.89 -8.53 -15.96
C HIS A 350 5.60 -7.05 -15.73
N LEU A 351 4.91 -6.37 -16.66
CA LEU A 351 4.63 -4.94 -16.54
C LEU A 351 3.60 -4.58 -15.47
N ARG A 352 2.67 -5.50 -15.15
CA ARG A 352 1.63 -5.29 -14.11
C ARG A 352 0.92 -3.94 -14.30
N LEU A 353 0.26 -3.80 -15.45
CA LEU A 353 -0.12 -2.50 -16.04
C LEU A 353 -0.88 -1.54 -15.11
N GLY A 354 -1.79 -2.05 -14.26
CA GLY A 354 -2.69 -1.23 -13.47
C GLY A 354 -2.59 -1.44 -11.96
N HIS A 355 -3.74 -1.44 -11.30
CA HIS A 355 -3.84 -1.45 -9.83
C HIS A 355 -4.57 -2.70 -9.34
N ILE A 356 -4.25 -3.14 -8.12
CA ILE A 356 -4.96 -4.26 -7.49
C ILE A 356 -6.19 -3.72 -6.74
N PRO A 357 -7.43 -4.07 -7.13
CA PRO A 357 -8.61 -3.75 -6.35
C PRO A 357 -8.63 -4.59 -5.06
N LEU A 358 -8.91 -3.94 -3.94
CA LEU A 358 -8.88 -4.52 -2.60
C LEU A 358 -10.28 -4.72 -2.03
N ALA A 359 -11.15 -3.74 -2.18
CA ALA A 359 -12.51 -3.79 -1.64
C ALA A 359 -13.48 -2.92 -2.46
N LYS A 360 -14.78 -3.08 -2.24
CA LYS A 360 -15.86 -2.28 -2.83
C LYS A 360 -16.78 -1.75 -1.75
N PHE A 361 -17.13 -0.47 -1.78
CA PHE A 361 -18.09 0.11 -0.84
C PHE A 361 -19.50 -0.48 -1.01
N THR A 362 -20.20 -0.71 0.11
CA THR A 362 -21.53 -1.36 0.13
C THR A 362 -22.69 -0.38 0.13
N ASP A 363 -22.51 0.79 0.74
CA ASP A 363 -23.64 1.63 1.19
C ASP A 363 -23.93 2.82 0.25
N TYR A 364 -23.22 2.93 -0.87
CA TYR A 364 -23.28 4.08 -1.76
C TYR A 364 -23.24 3.67 -3.22
N SER A 365 -24.23 4.12 -3.98
CA SER A 365 -24.35 3.86 -5.42
C SER A 365 -23.64 4.89 -6.29
N ASN A 366 -23.28 6.07 -5.77
CA ASN A 366 -22.63 7.14 -6.54
C ASN A 366 -21.60 7.93 -5.70
N TYR A 367 -20.42 8.19 -6.27
CA TYR A 367 -19.31 8.96 -5.72
C TYR A 367 -19.72 10.40 -5.37
N GLU A 368 -20.64 11.02 -6.11
CA GLU A 368 -21.14 12.35 -5.78
C GLU A 368 -21.80 12.40 -4.40
N GLU A 369 -22.54 11.35 -4.03
CA GLU A 369 -23.22 11.28 -2.74
C GLU A 369 -22.21 11.10 -1.60
N VAL A 370 -21.17 10.30 -1.85
CA VAL A 370 -20.05 10.14 -0.94
C VAL A 370 -19.33 11.47 -0.77
N LEU A 371 -18.96 12.13 -1.86
CA LEU A 371 -18.28 13.42 -1.81
C LEU A 371 -19.13 14.50 -1.16
N LYS A 372 -20.43 14.61 -1.45
CA LYS A 372 -21.37 15.54 -0.78
C LYS A 372 -21.41 15.32 0.75
N LYS A 373 -21.23 14.09 1.21
CA LYS A 373 -21.17 13.78 2.65
C LYS A 373 -19.79 14.08 3.24
N ILE A 374 -18.71 13.83 2.50
CA ILE A 374 -17.35 14.16 2.98
C ILE A 374 -17.03 15.67 2.81
N SER A 375 -17.77 16.42 1.98
CA SER A 375 -17.47 17.78 1.48
C SER A 375 -17.44 18.92 2.51
N ASN A 376 -17.34 18.63 3.80
CA ASN A 376 -17.15 19.62 4.84
C ASN A 376 -16.14 19.16 5.89
N LYS A 377 -14.85 19.36 5.62
CA LYS A 377 -13.75 19.25 6.60
C LYS A 377 -13.72 17.93 7.38
N HIS A 378 -14.23 16.84 6.80
CA HIS A 378 -14.16 15.54 7.45
C HIS A 378 -12.74 14.97 7.33
N ARG A 379 -12.14 14.58 8.45
CA ARG A 379 -10.86 13.89 8.49
C ARG A 379 -11.11 12.42 8.77
N LEU A 380 -10.30 11.53 8.21
CA LEU A 380 -10.36 10.12 8.57
C LEU A 380 -10.02 9.97 10.07
N LYS A 381 -11.00 9.50 10.84
CA LYS A 381 -10.93 9.33 12.30
C LYS A 381 -10.44 7.94 12.66
N SER A 382 -10.98 6.91 12.01
CA SER A 382 -10.61 5.52 12.27
C SER A 382 -10.79 4.63 11.05
N ILE A 383 -10.03 3.55 11.06
CA ILE A 383 -10.22 2.38 10.20
C ILE A 383 -10.40 1.18 11.11
N SER A 384 -11.40 0.34 10.83
CA SER A 384 -11.60 -0.92 11.53
C SER A 384 -11.88 -2.04 10.53
N ILE A 385 -11.61 -3.28 10.92
CA ILE A 385 -11.77 -4.45 10.06
C ILE A 385 -12.59 -5.50 10.81
N ASP A 386 -13.71 -5.89 10.22
CA ASP A 386 -14.60 -6.91 10.75
C ASP A 386 -14.42 -8.21 9.97
N GLN A 387 -14.43 -9.32 10.71
CA GLN A 387 -14.41 -10.68 10.17
C GLN A 387 -15.72 -11.37 10.53
N ILE A 388 -16.58 -11.55 9.52
CA ILE A 388 -17.92 -12.13 9.68
C ILE A 388 -17.88 -13.55 9.13
N LYS A 389 -18.17 -14.56 9.96
CA LYS A 389 -18.30 -15.94 9.48
C LYS A 389 -19.59 -16.08 8.68
N GLU A 390 -19.52 -16.65 7.47
CA GLU A 390 -20.71 -17.08 6.76
C GLU A 390 -21.34 -18.25 7.56
N SER A 391 -22.62 -18.10 7.89
CA SER A 391 -23.39 -19.01 8.75
C SER A 391 -23.93 -20.22 8.00
#